data_AF-X1TV65-F1
#
_entry.id   AF-X1TV65-F1
#
_cell.length_a   1.000
_cell.length_b   1.000
_cell.length_c   1.000
_cell.angle_alpha   90.00
_cell.angle_beta   90.00
_cell.angle_gamma   90.00
#
_symmetry.space_group_name_H-M   'P 1'
#
loop_
_entity.id
_entity.type
_entity.pdbx_description
1 polymer ?
#
loop_
_entity_poly.entity_id
_entity_poly.type
_entity_poly.pdbx_seq_one_letter_code
_entity_poly.pdbx_strand_id
1 'polypeptide(L)'
;IEESLTYTVEVRDKEGRVLQHISAPSRSYVQGWNKLVNVGASGASKTITDTAGNPIVIPIHAVDLKLDAGIAAILWGLRVGKGTTAVAITDYALETPCLEGTGLDEFNHQAVTFTEPLVAGPTCSFTVKRTMINNSGALISGIKELGAYNGHAGVGSGSVLGFRDVLGTAVDVPDGGAITVEYTLGVTA
;
A
#
# COMPACT_ATOMS: atom_id res chain seq x y z
N ILE A 1 -18.97 -15.88 -3.18
CA ILE A 1 -18.40 -14.73 -2.45
C ILE A 1 -17.06 -14.44 -3.10
N GLU A 2 -17.04 -13.49 -4.04
CA GLU A 2 -15.79 -12.96 -4.58
C GLU A 2 -15.36 -11.87 -3.60
N GLU A 3 -14.41 -12.18 -2.71
CA GLU A 3 -13.70 -11.14 -1.95
C GLU A 3 -12.91 -10.33 -2.96
N SER A 4 -13.20 -9.03 -3.08
CA SER A 4 -12.61 -8.18 -4.11
C SER A 4 -11.70 -7.15 -3.47
N LEU A 5 -10.39 -7.34 -3.63
CA LEU A 5 -9.42 -6.27 -3.52
C LEU A 5 -9.15 -5.74 -4.93
N THR A 6 -9.29 -4.45 -5.16
CA THR A 6 -8.96 -3.81 -6.44
C THR A 6 -8.08 -2.59 -6.20
N TYR A 7 -7.30 -2.21 -7.20
CA TYR A 7 -6.53 -0.97 -7.14
C TYR A 7 -6.75 -0.10 -8.38
N THR A 8 -6.58 1.21 -8.19
CA THR A 8 -6.38 2.18 -9.25
C THR A 8 -5.06 2.91 -9.04
N VAL A 9 -4.40 3.22 -10.15
CA VAL A 9 -3.21 4.08 -10.20
C VAL A 9 -3.49 5.20 -11.17
N GLU A 10 -3.31 6.43 -10.74
CA GLU A 10 -3.44 7.62 -11.57
C GLU A 10 -2.16 8.43 -11.51
N VAL A 11 -1.56 8.70 -12.67
CA VAL A 11 -0.42 9.62 -12.80
C VAL A 11 -0.91 10.93 -13.38
N ARG A 12 -0.54 12.05 -12.73
CA ARG A 12 -0.81 13.40 -13.21
C ARG A 12 0.48 14.17 -13.42
N ASP A 13 0.46 15.10 -14.37
CA ASP A 13 1.52 16.10 -14.52
C ASP A 13 1.34 17.28 -13.55
N LYS A 14 2.28 18.23 -13.62
CA LYS A 14 2.29 19.44 -12.79
C LYS A 14 1.10 20.38 -13.02
N GLU A 15 0.43 20.28 -14.18
CA GLU A 15 -0.81 21.00 -14.47
C GLU A 15 -2.06 20.24 -13.98
N GLY A 16 -1.89 19.05 -13.39
CA GLY A 16 -2.97 18.20 -12.90
C GLY A 16 -3.66 17.36 -14.00
N ARG A 17 -3.13 17.33 -15.23
CA ARG A 17 -3.66 16.50 -16.31
C ARG A 17 -3.31 15.05 -16.09
N VAL A 18 -4.26 14.15 -16.29
CA VAL A 18 -4.04 12.70 -16.18
C VAL A 18 -3.21 12.23 -17.36
N LEU A 19 -2.03 11.67 -17.08
CA LEU A 19 -1.14 11.07 -18.08
C LEU A 19 -1.40 9.57 -18.24
N GLN A 20 -1.75 8.90 -17.15
CA GLN A 20 -1.98 7.46 -17.12
C GLN A 20 -3.00 7.10 -16.05
N HIS A 21 -3.84 6.12 -16.35
CA HIS A 21 -4.79 5.53 -15.41
C HIS A 21 -4.79 4.01 -15.60
N ILE A 22 -4.52 3.26 -14.53
CA ILE A 22 -4.61 1.81 -14.47
C ILE A 22 -5.69 1.44 -13.46
N SER A 23 -6.54 0.47 -13.80
CA SER A 23 -7.46 -0.18 -12.87
C SER A 23 -7.38 -1.68 -13.06
N ALA A 24 -7.23 -2.43 -11.97
CA ALA A 24 -7.12 -3.88 -12.02
C ALA A 24 -7.58 -4.53 -10.71
N PRO A 25 -8.00 -5.81 -10.75
CA PRO A 25 -8.13 -6.59 -9.54
C PRO A 25 -6.75 -6.78 -8.90
N SER A 26 -6.66 -6.59 -7.59
CA SER A 26 -5.54 -7.06 -6.79
C SER A 26 -5.76 -8.54 -6.51
N ARG A 27 -4.73 -9.35 -6.72
CA ARG A 27 -4.82 -10.81 -6.51
C ARG A 27 -4.01 -11.28 -5.31
N SER A 28 -3.67 -10.36 -4.41
CA SER A 28 -2.39 -10.46 -3.71
C SER A 28 -2.40 -9.97 -2.26
N TYR A 29 -3.44 -10.32 -1.50
CA TYR A 29 -3.24 -10.39 -0.05
C TYR A 29 -2.07 -11.35 0.23
N VAL A 30 -1.02 -10.86 0.87
CA VAL A 30 0.12 -11.69 1.26
C VAL A 30 -0.16 -12.33 2.62
N GLN A 31 0.66 -13.31 3.03
CA GLN A 31 0.50 -14.02 4.29
C GLN A 31 0.39 -13.09 5.51
N GLY A 32 1.02 -11.90 5.45
CA GLY A 32 0.99 -10.91 6.51
C GLY A 32 -0.44 -10.47 6.85
N TRP A 33 -1.25 -10.16 5.84
CA TRP A 33 -2.65 -9.76 6.01
C TRP A 33 -3.47 -10.78 6.79
N ASN A 34 -3.47 -12.04 6.34
CA ASN A 34 -4.25 -13.08 7.00
C ASN A 34 -3.76 -13.36 8.43
N LYS A 35 -2.47 -13.19 8.70
CA LYS A 35 -1.94 -13.31 10.07
C LYS A 35 -2.43 -12.17 10.97
N LEU A 36 -2.49 -10.93 10.47
CA LEU A 36 -3.05 -9.79 11.20
C LEU A 36 -4.54 -9.99 11.50
N VAL A 37 -5.34 -10.37 10.50
CA VAL A 37 -6.75 -10.71 10.70
C VAL A 37 -6.91 -11.84 11.72
N ASN A 38 -6.01 -12.85 11.69
CA ASN A 38 -6.03 -13.96 12.64
C ASN A 38 -5.68 -13.53 14.07
N VAL A 39 -4.84 -12.52 14.30
CA VAL A 39 -4.58 -11.98 15.65
C VAL A 39 -5.89 -11.55 16.29
N GLY A 40 -6.64 -10.68 15.61
CA GLY A 40 -7.94 -10.19 16.07
C GLY A 40 -8.99 -11.30 16.19
N ALA A 41 -9.11 -12.15 15.16
CA ALA A 41 -10.14 -13.19 15.13
C ALA A 41 -9.92 -14.32 16.15
N SER A 42 -8.65 -14.67 16.44
CA SER A 42 -8.33 -15.74 17.39
C SER A 42 -8.13 -15.24 18.83
N GLY A 43 -7.98 -13.94 19.03
CA GLY A 43 -7.61 -13.38 20.33
C GLY A 43 -6.28 -13.93 20.84
N ALA A 44 -5.32 -14.23 19.94
CA ALA A 44 -4.01 -14.77 20.28
C ALA A 44 -2.88 -14.04 19.53
N SER A 45 -1.79 -13.75 20.23
CA SER A 45 -0.60 -13.11 19.65
C SER A 45 0.00 -13.98 18.54
N LYS A 46 0.55 -13.35 17.50
CA LYS A 46 1.20 -14.05 16.38
C LYS A 46 2.59 -13.48 16.13
N THR A 47 3.52 -14.34 15.75
CA THR A 47 4.80 -13.90 15.20
C THR A 47 4.65 -13.72 13.69
N ILE A 48 4.96 -12.53 13.20
CA ILE A 48 4.84 -12.14 11.80
C ILE A 48 6.17 -11.51 11.36
N THR A 49 6.58 -11.74 10.12
CA THR A 49 7.75 -11.08 9.54
C THR A 49 7.42 -9.63 9.20
N ASP A 50 8.20 -8.69 9.72
CA ASP A 50 8.07 -7.27 9.42
C ASP A 50 8.67 -6.91 8.04
N THR A 51 8.46 -5.67 7.60
CA THR A 51 8.99 -5.15 6.33
C THR A 51 10.51 -5.05 6.26
N ALA A 52 11.21 -5.27 7.38
CA ALA A 52 12.68 -5.36 7.44
C ALA A 52 13.18 -6.81 7.48
N GLY A 53 12.28 -7.81 7.44
CA GLY A 53 12.60 -9.23 7.46
C GLY A 53 12.74 -9.82 8.87
N ASN A 54 12.43 -9.07 9.92
CA ASN A 54 12.55 -9.52 11.31
C ASN A 54 11.25 -10.17 11.79
N PRO A 55 11.31 -11.24 12.60
CA PRO A 55 10.14 -11.72 13.30
C PRO A 55 9.73 -10.73 14.41
N ILE A 56 8.51 -10.22 14.33
CA ILE A 56 7.89 -9.38 15.36
C ILE A 56 6.66 -10.08 15.95
N VAL A 57 6.39 -9.83 17.23
CA VAL A 57 5.18 -10.36 17.90
C VAL A 57 4.10 -9.29 17.85
N ILE A 58 2.98 -9.60 17.20
CA ILE A 58 1.78 -8.77 17.22
C ILE A 58 0.88 -9.24 18.38
N PRO A 59 0.67 -8.42 19.42
CA PRO A 59 -0.18 -8.77 20.55
C PRO A 59 -1.67 -8.57 20.23
N ILE A 60 -2.52 -9.26 21.00
CA ILE A 60 -3.99 -9.32 20.86
C ILE A 60 -4.73 -7.98 21.01
N HIS A 61 -4.05 -6.95 21.51
CA HIS A 61 -4.62 -5.62 21.75
C HIS A 61 -3.85 -4.53 20.98
N ALA A 62 -3.09 -4.93 19.97
CA ALA A 62 -2.39 -3.99 19.10
C ALA A 62 -3.34 -3.27 18.14
N VAL A 63 -2.92 -2.08 17.70
CA VAL A 63 -3.36 -1.54 16.42
C VAL A 63 -2.46 -2.15 15.35
N ASP A 64 -2.99 -3.07 14.55
CA ASP A 64 -2.21 -3.94 13.66
C ASP A 64 -2.69 -3.92 12.18
N LEU A 65 -3.84 -3.32 11.90
CA LEU A 65 -4.34 -3.00 10.54
C LEU A 65 -4.19 -1.51 10.18
N LYS A 66 -3.25 -0.81 10.82
CA LYS A 66 -3.08 0.65 10.71
C LYS A 66 -2.49 1.06 9.35
N LEU A 67 -3.25 1.82 8.56
CA LEU A 67 -2.80 2.35 7.26
C LEU A 67 -2.77 3.89 7.17
N ASP A 68 -3.14 4.60 8.23
CA ASP A 68 -3.26 6.07 8.33
C ASP A 68 -1.90 6.80 8.38
N ALA A 69 -1.04 6.57 7.40
CA ALA A 69 0.25 7.25 7.33
C ALA A 69 0.05 8.75 7.09
N GLY A 70 0.66 9.57 7.94
CA GLY A 70 0.73 11.01 7.75
C GLY A 70 1.64 11.41 6.58
N ILE A 71 1.77 12.71 6.36
CA ILE A 71 2.74 13.26 5.40
C ILE A 71 4.15 12.78 5.78
N ALA A 72 4.97 12.46 4.78
CA ALA A 72 6.34 11.97 4.91
C ALA A 72 6.52 10.60 5.61
N ALA A 73 5.47 10.00 6.18
CA ALA A 73 5.57 8.73 6.88
C ALA A 73 5.63 7.56 5.88
N ILE A 74 6.77 6.88 5.80
CA ILE A 74 6.96 5.74 4.89
C ILE A 74 6.93 4.39 5.60
N LEU A 75 7.02 4.36 6.94
CA LEU A 75 7.05 3.08 7.66
C LEU A 75 5.74 2.30 7.52
N TRP A 76 4.58 2.96 7.41
CA TRP A 76 3.29 2.33 7.16
C TRP A 76 2.49 3.09 6.07
N GLY A 77 1.30 2.60 5.75
CA GLY A 77 0.41 3.14 4.72
C GLY A 77 0.72 2.61 3.32
N LEU A 78 0.15 3.26 2.31
CA LEU A 78 0.41 2.90 0.91
C LEU A 78 1.80 3.34 0.47
N ARG A 79 2.46 2.46 -0.29
CA ARG A 79 3.81 2.63 -0.84
C ARG A 79 3.81 2.29 -2.33
N VAL A 80 4.77 2.87 -3.04
CA VAL A 80 5.12 2.53 -4.42
C VAL A 80 6.58 2.13 -4.50
N GLY A 81 6.93 1.35 -5.50
CA GLY A 81 8.27 0.87 -5.72
C GLY A 81 8.57 0.54 -7.18
N LYS A 82 9.82 0.15 -7.41
CA LYS A 82 10.38 -0.19 -8.73
C LYS A 82 10.58 -1.70 -8.90
N GLY A 83 10.17 -2.50 -7.91
CA GLY A 83 10.24 -3.95 -7.95
C GLY A 83 9.51 -4.54 -9.16
N THR A 84 10.05 -5.63 -9.69
CA THR A 84 9.49 -6.32 -10.86
C THR A 84 9.24 -7.80 -10.62
N THR A 85 9.74 -8.33 -9.50
CA THR A 85 9.54 -9.71 -9.09
C THR A 85 8.06 -9.96 -8.82
N ALA A 86 7.49 -10.98 -9.47
CA ALA A 86 6.10 -11.38 -9.31
C ALA A 86 5.74 -11.57 -7.83
N VAL A 87 4.49 -11.29 -7.47
CA VAL A 87 4.05 -11.38 -6.07
C VAL A 87 4.10 -12.82 -5.59
N ALA A 88 4.75 -13.04 -4.45
CA ALA A 88 4.71 -14.29 -3.73
C ALA A 88 3.88 -14.14 -2.45
N ILE A 89 3.12 -15.17 -2.10
CA ILE A 89 2.31 -15.18 -0.87
C ILE A 89 3.15 -14.95 0.39
N THR A 90 4.45 -15.22 0.33
CA THR A 90 5.41 -15.08 1.44
C THR A 90 6.08 -13.71 1.50
N ASP A 91 5.84 -12.82 0.54
CA ASP A 91 6.43 -11.49 0.54
C ASP A 91 6.12 -10.75 1.84
N TYR A 92 7.10 -10.01 2.34
CA TYR A 92 7.02 -9.24 3.59
C TYR A 92 7.29 -7.76 3.39
N ALA A 93 7.79 -7.35 2.22
CA ALA A 93 8.07 -5.99 1.83
C ALA A 93 7.93 -5.82 0.32
N LEU A 94 7.87 -4.58 -0.14
CA LEU A 94 8.17 -4.25 -1.53
C LEU A 94 9.64 -4.58 -1.81
N GLU A 95 9.94 -5.05 -3.03
CA GLU A 95 11.30 -5.39 -3.47
C GLU A 95 12.18 -4.15 -3.55
N THR A 96 11.65 -3.04 -4.06
CA THR A 96 12.40 -1.77 -4.13
C THR A 96 11.46 -0.59 -3.89
N PRO A 97 11.09 -0.32 -2.62
CA PRO A 97 10.19 0.77 -2.29
C PRO A 97 10.86 2.13 -2.50
N CYS A 98 10.15 3.10 -3.07
CA CYS A 98 10.60 4.48 -3.18
C CYS A 98 10.61 5.16 -1.79
N LEU A 99 11.61 6.01 -1.54
CA LEU A 99 11.80 6.69 -0.25
C LEU A 99 11.04 8.02 -0.20
N GLU A 100 10.97 8.59 1.00
CA GLU A 100 10.51 9.97 1.19
C GLU A 100 11.62 10.95 0.85
N GLY A 101 11.30 11.99 0.07
CA GLY A 101 12.21 13.10 -0.17
C GLY A 101 12.05 13.73 -1.55
N THR A 102 13.13 14.36 -1.99
CA THR A 102 13.24 15.08 -3.28
C THR A 102 14.50 14.65 -4.04
N GLY A 103 15.13 13.55 -3.65
CA GLY A 103 16.25 12.94 -4.34
C GLY A 103 15.81 12.09 -5.53
N LEU A 104 16.77 11.37 -6.11
CA LEU A 104 16.53 10.43 -7.19
C LEU A 104 15.62 9.29 -6.71
N ASP A 105 14.53 9.05 -7.45
CA ASP A 105 13.53 8.01 -7.14
C ASP A 105 12.87 8.16 -5.76
N GLU A 106 12.84 9.39 -5.21
CA GLU A 106 12.15 9.74 -3.98
C GLU A 106 10.87 10.54 -4.27
N PHE A 107 9.83 10.32 -3.45
CA PHE A 107 8.60 11.10 -3.54
C PHE A 107 8.31 11.82 -2.24
N ASN A 108 7.61 12.95 -2.32
CA ASN A 108 6.92 13.50 -1.16
C ASN A 108 5.58 12.79 -0.95
N HIS A 109 5.54 11.91 0.04
CA HIS A 109 4.36 11.14 0.38
C HIS A 109 3.36 12.01 1.14
N GLN A 110 2.15 12.13 0.60
CA GLN A 110 1.05 12.83 1.26
C GLN A 110 0.39 11.92 2.31
N ALA A 111 -0.53 12.48 3.10
CA ALA A 111 -1.30 11.69 4.05
C ALA A 111 -2.19 10.66 3.33
N VAL A 112 -2.37 9.50 3.97
CA VAL A 112 -3.38 8.52 3.57
C VAL A 112 -4.77 9.03 3.94
N THR A 113 -5.73 8.76 3.06
CA THR A 113 -7.14 9.10 3.25
C THR A 113 -8.00 7.84 3.09
N PHE A 114 -9.17 7.85 3.73
CA PHE A 114 -10.12 6.75 3.73
C PHE A 114 -11.51 7.24 3.34
N THR A 115 -12.31 6.34 2.80
CA THR A 115 -13.78 6.47 2.81
C THR A 115 -14.36 5.62 3.94
N GLU A 116 -15.57 5.96 4.38
CA GLU A 116 -16.33 5.09 5.28
C GLU A 116 -16.86 3.87 4.52
N PRO A 117 -16.99 2.71 5.18
CA PRO A 117 -17.65 1.55 4.59
C PRO A 117 -19.05 1.88 4.08
N LEU A 118 -19.31 1.58 2.82
CA LEU A 118 -20.58 1.84 2.15
C LEU A 118 -21.14 0.55 1.57
N VAL A 119 -22.42 0.28 1.85
CA VAL A 119 -23.19 -0.78 1.21
C VAL A 119 -23.87 -0.24 -0.04
N ALA A 120 -23.58 -0.83 -1.19
CA ALA A 120 -24.19 -0.53 -2.48
C ALA A 120 -24.60 -1.83 -3.18
N GLY A 121 -25.90 -2.13 -3.19
CA GLY A 121 -26.42 -3.39 -3.71
C GLY A 121 -25.87 -4.58 -2.91
N PRO A 122 -25.26 -5.60 -3.55
CA PRO A 122 -24.71 -6.77 -2.86
C PRO A 122 -23.31 -6.54 -2.26
N THR A 123 -22.71 -5.36 -2.45
CA THR A 123 -21.32 -5.07 -2.10
C THR A 123 -21.21 -4.12 -0.91
N CYS A 124 -20.32 -4.40 0.03
CA CYS A 124 -19.88 -3.46 1.06
C CYS A 124 -18.39 -3.18 0.87
N SER A 125 -17.99 -1.91 0.77
CA SER A 125 -16.60 -1.55 0.50
C SER A 125 -16.18 -0.21 1.11
N PHE A 126 -14.87 -0.04 1.30
CA PHE A 126 -14.23 1.24 1.58
C PHE A 126 -12.94 1.36 0.76
N THR A 127 -12.40 2.58 0.67
CA THR A 127 -11.16 2.87 -0.06
C THR A 127 -10.08 3.39 0.87
N VAL A 128 -8.83 3.07 0.51
CA VAL A 128 -7.60 3.62 1.10
C VAL A 128 -6.84 4.28 -0.04
N LYS A 129 -6.53 5.56 0.09
CA LYS A 129 -5.90 6.34 -0.98
C LYS A 129 -4.69 7.12 -0.47
N ARG A 130 -3.65 7.19 -1.29
CA ARG A 130 -2.47 8.03 -1.03
C ARG A 130 -1.90 8.60 -2.32
N THR A 131 -1.49 9.86 -2.25
CA THR A 131 -0.78 10.54 -3.33
C THR A 131 0.69 10.71 -2.97
N MET A 132 1.58 10.51 -3.93
CA MET A 132 3.02 10.74 -3.81
C MET A 132 3.45 11.69 -4.92
N ILE A 133 4.07 12.80 -4.53
CA ILE A 133 4.43 13.91 -5.44
C ILE A 133 5.91 13.80 -5.81
N ASN A 134 6.22 13.89 -7.09
CA ASN A 134 7.59 13.96 -7.55
C ASN A 134 8.05 15.43 -7.55
N ASN A 135 8.90 15.80 -6.59
CA ASN A 135 9.57 17.10 -6.56
C ASN A 135 11.09 16.95 -6.69
N SER A 136 11.54 15.91 -7.42
CA SER A 136 12.97 15.58 -7.53
C SER A 136 13.75 16.47 -8.50
N GLY A 137 13.06 17.30 -9.30
CA GLY A 137 13.65 18.02 -10.41
C GLY A 137 13.90 17.15 -11.66
N ALA A 138 13.50 15.88 -11.64
CA ALA A 138 13.68 14.93 -12.73
C ALA A 138 12.47 13.98 -12.91
N LEU A 139 12.43 13.25 -14.02
CA LEU A 139 11.45 12.18 -14.24
C LEU A 139 11.78 10.99 -13.32
N ILE A 140 10.84 10.56 -12.49
CA ILE A 140 10.93 9.28 -11.78
C ILE A 140 10.31 8.22 -12.69
N SER A 141 11.14 7.33 -13.21
CA SER A 141 10.71 6.31 -14.17
C SER A 141 10.67 4.91 -13.56
N GLY A 142 9.87 4.03 -14.15
CA GLY A 142 9.90 2.60 -13.84
C GLY A 142 9.19 2.22 -12.55
N ILE A 143 8.19 2.98 -12.10
CA ILE A 143 7.36 2.57 -10.96
C ILE A 143 6.49 1.40 -11.39
N LYS A 144 6.62 0.26 -10.74
CA LYS A 144 5.97 -0.99 -11.16
C LYS A 144 5.39 -1.78 -10.00
N GLU A 145 5.58 -1.31 -8.77
CA GLU A 145 5.20 -2.04 -7.58
C GLU A 145 4.37 -1.16 -6.66
N LEU A 146 3.34 -1.74 -6.07
CA LEU A 146 2.43 -1.11 -5.11
C LEU A 146 2.33 -1.99 -3.87
N GLY A 147 2.02 -1.40 -2.71
CA GLY A 147 1.57 -2.20 -1.58
C GLY A 147 1.16 -1.37 -0.36
N ALA A 148 0.65 -2.07 0.64
CA ALA A 148 0.23 -1.50 1.91
C ALA A 148 1.00 -2.09 3.08
N TYR A 149 1.70 -1.22 3.80
CA TYR A 149 2.41 -1.56 5.02
C TYR A 149 1.50 -1.25 6.21
N ASN A 150 1.01 -2.27 6.88
CA ASN A 150 0.18 -2.12 8.08
C ASN A 150 1.09 -1.83 9.26
N GLY A 151 0.94 -0.66 9.86
CA GLY A 151 1.72 -0.24 11.01
C GLY A 151 1.29 -0.97 12.27
N HIS A 152 2.27 -1.33 13.09
CA HIS A 152 2.06 -1.81 14.44
C HIS A 152 2.59 -0.80 15.45
N ALA A 153 1.75 -0.40 16.41
CA ALA A 153 2.15 0.41 17.56
C ALA A 153 2.26 -0.46 18.83
N GLY A 154 3.42 -0.45 19.50
CA GLY A 154 3.66 -1.23 20.72
C GLY A 154 5.12 -1.67 20.91
N VAL A 155 5.35 -2.61 21.83
CA VAL A 155 6.65 -3.27 22.02
C VAL A 155 6.91 -4.19 20.82
N GLY A 156 8.00 -3.98 20.09
CA GLY A 156 8.24 -4.67 18.80
C GLY A 156 7.63 -3.93 17.60
N SER A 157 7.56 -2.59 17.66
CA SER A 157 7.08 -1.71 16.60
C SER A 157 7.71 -2.05 15.24
N GLY A 158 6.87 -2.16 14.22
CA GLY A 158 7.27 -2.49 12.87
C GLY A 158 6.06 -2.38 11.96
N SER A 159 6.23 -2.77 10.70
CA SER A 159 5.12 -2.84 9.76
C SER A 159 5.09 -4.19 9.08
N VAL A 160 3.89 -4.62 8.72
CA VAL A 160 3.65 -5.89 8.04
C VAL A 160 3.03 -5.59 6.68
N LEU A 161 3.60 -6.13 5.61
CA LEU A 161 3.00 -6.07 4.28
C LEU A 161 1.66 -6.81 4.30
N GLY A 162 0.58 -6.09 3.97
CA GLY A 162 -0.76 -6.66 3.86
C GLY A 162 -1.07 -7.16 2.45
N PHE A 163 -0.86 -6.30 1.47
CA PHE A 163 -1.06 -6.62 0.06
C PHE A 163 -0.02 -5.90 -0.79
N ARG A 164 0.33 -6.53 -1.91
CA ARG A 164 1.37 -6.08 -2.86
C ARG A 164 0.90 -6.38 -4.27
N ASP A 165 1.12 -5.45 -5.19
CA ASP A 165 0.82 -5.66 -6.61
C ASP A 165 1.99 -5.25 -7.49
N VAL A 166 2.16 -5.95 -8.61
CA VAL A 166 3.11 -5.58 -9.67
C VAL A 166 2.32 -5.20 -10.90
N LEU A 167 2.52 -3.97 -11.37
CA LEU A 167 1.85 -3.41 -12.53
C LEU A 167 2.27 -4.13 -13.81
N GLY A 168 1.31 -4.39 -14.70
CA GLY A 168 1.59 -4.98 -16.01
C GLY A 168 2.47 -4.07 -16.90
N THR A 169 2.37 -2.76 -16.71
CA THR A 169 3.20 -1.75 -17.37
C THR A 169 3.71 -0.79 -16.31
N ALA A 170 5.01 -0.45 -16.37
CA ALA A 170 5.58 0.54 -15.48
C ALA A 170 4.98 1.93 -15.75
N VAL A 171 4.99 2.78 -14.73
CA VAL A 171 4.51 4.16 -14.80
C VAL A 171 5.65 5.11 -14.49
N ASP A 172 5.68 6.23 -15.22
CA ASP A 172 6.66 7.28 -15.04
C ASP A 172 5.96 8.53 -14.51
N VAL A 173 6.55 9.18 -13.51
CA VAL A 173 5.98 10.38 -12.87
C VAL A 173 6.88 11.57 -13.18
N PRO A 174 6.42 12.57 -13.95
CA PRO A 174 7.24 13.74 -14.27
C PRO A 174 7.48 14.60 -13.03
N ASP A 175 8.52 15.42 -13.07
CA ASP A 175 8.76 16.45 -12.04
C ASP A 175 7.56 17.41 -11.92
N GLY A 176 7.20 17.74 -10.69
CA GLY A 176 5.98 18.46 -10.31
C GLY A 176 4.70 17.64 -10.47
N GLY A 177 4.77 16.43 -11.02
CA GLY A 177 3.65 15.50 -11.15
C GLY A 177 3.45 14.65 -9.90
N ALA A 178 2.45 13.77 -9.96
CA ALA A 178 2.14 12.88 -8.85
C ALA A 178 1.62 11.53 -9.33
N ILE A 179 1.87 10.49 -8.53
CA ILE A 179 1.19 9.20 -8.59
C ILE A 179 0.21 9.10 -7.44
N THR A 180 -1.02 8.71 -7.74
CA THR A 180 -2.06 8.43 -6.75
C THR A 180 -2.41 6.95 -6.82
N VAL A 181 -2.33 6.29 -5.67
CA VAL A 181 -2.70 4.89 -5.51
C VAL A 181 -3.94 4.83 -4.64
N GLU A 182 -4.94 4.11 -5.10
CA GLU A 182 -6.16 3.83 -4.33
C GLU A 182 -6.43 2.33 -4.36
N TYR A 183 -6.63 1.75 -3.18
CA TYR A 183 -7.12 0.39 -3.01
C TYR A 183 -8.57 0.44 -2.55
N THR A 184 -9.41 -0.42 -3.12
CA THR A 184 -10.78 -0.68 -2.66
C THR A 184 -10.83 -2.05 -2.02
N LEU A 185 -11.22 -2.10 -0.75
CA LEU A 185 -11.45 -3.33 -0.01
C LEU A 185 -12.95 -3.54 0.07
N GLY A 186 -13.43 -4.68 -0.41
CA GLY A 186 -14.85 -4.98 -0.39
C GLY A 186 -15.20 -6.47 -0.36
N VAL A 187 -16.43 -6.72 0.06
CA VAL A 187 -17.06 -8.04 0.07
C VAL A 187 -18.37 -7.97 -0.70
N THR A 188 -18.66 -9.02 -1.48
CA THR A 188 -19.90 -9.14 -2.26
C THR A 188 -20.62 -10.45 -1.92
N ALA A 189 -21.92 -10.36 -1.62
CA ALA A 189 -22.78 -11.51 -1.26
C ALA A 189 -22.91 -12.53 -2.40
#